data_AF-A0A7C0YDK4-F1
#
_entry.id   AF-A0A7C0YDK4-F1
#
_cell.length_a   1.000
_cell.length_b   1.000
_cell.length_c   1.000
_cell.angle_alpha   90.00
_cell.angle_beta   90.00
_cell.angle_gamma   90.00
#
_symmetry.space_group_name_H-M   'P 1'
#
loop_
_entity.id
_entity.type
_entity.pdbx_description
1 polymer ?
#
loop_
_entity_poly.entity_id
_entity_poly.type
_entity_poly.pdbx_seq_one_letter_code
_entity_poly.pdbx_strand_id
1 'polypeptide(L)'
;MAHFKVNEKDIFFILKEQLNYGTLCKLDRYLDLDEDTLDMLVSEAIKFAKGVLDPLQEIGERWGVVFENGKVLCAPEFKEAFKLYGENGWTAAVRDTKYGGQGFPHMMRIVINDLMYGA
;
A
#
# COMPACT_ATOMS: atom_id res chain seq x y z
N MET A 1 16.68 9.23 8.92
CA MET A 1 17.29 9.06 7.56
C MET A 1 16.41 8.05 6.86
N ALA A 2 15.99 8.22 5.59
CA ALA A 2 15.05 7.25 4.99
C ALA A 2 15.64 5.82 5.03
N HIS A 3 14.98 4.91 5.75
CA HIS A 3 15.49 3.55 5.99
C HIS A 3 14.99 2.58 4.92
N PHE A 4 13.78 2.82 4.41
CA PHE A 4 13.13 2.00 3.41
C PHE A 4 13.82 2.11 2.04
N LYS A 5 14.33 0.97 1.58
CA LYS A 5 14.96 0.83 0.27
C LYS A 5 14.15 -0.14 -0.56
N VAL A 6 13.72 0.33 -1.72
CA VAL A 6 12.96 -0.47 -2.68
C VAL A 6 13.49 -0.24 -4.09
N ASN A 7 13.67 -1.33 -4.83
CA ASN A 7 14.06 -1.31 -6.22
C ASN A 7 12.81 -1.48 -7.11
N GLU A 8 12.26 -0.36 -7.56
CA GLU A 8 11.06 -0.34 -8.41
C GLU A 8 11.24 -1.14 -9.71
N LYS A 9 12.46 -1.18 -10.27
CA LYS A 9 12.74 -1.96 -11.48
C LYS A 9 12.60 -3.46 -11.25
N ASP A 10 12.99 -3.95 -10.08
CA ASP A 10 12.90 -5.37 -9.73
C ASP A 10 11.44 -5.79 -9.50
N ILE A 11 10.66 -4.92 -8.84
CA ILE A 11 9.21 -5.13 -8.69
C ILE A 11 8.54 -5.23 -10.06
N PHE A 12 8.79 -4.27 -10.95
CA PHE A 12 8.17 -4.29 -12.28
C PHE A 12 8.68 -5.45 -13.15
N PHE A 13 9.95 -5.84 -13.02
CA PHE A 13 10.46 -7.05 -13.69
C PHE A 13 9.65 -8.30 -13.27
N ILE A 14 9.41 -8.48 -11.96
CA ILE A 14 8.60 -9.61 -11.47
C ILE A 14 7.16 -9.49 -11.99
N LEU A 15 6.52 -8.33 -11.84
CA LEU A 15 5.10 -8.17 -12.19
C LEU A 15 4.84 -8.27 -13.69
N LYS A 16 5.66 -7.62 -14.51
CA LYS A 16 5.48 -7.57 -15.97
C LYS A 16 6.10 -8.76 -16.67
N GLU A 17 7.35 -9.09 -16.40
CA GLU A 17 8.09 -10.07 -17.21
C GLU A 17 7.93 -11.51 -16.68
N GLN A 18 7.92 -11.71 -15.37
CA GLN A 18 7.77 -13.05 -14.79
C GLN A 18 6.30 -13.47 -14.65
N LEU A 19 5.46 -12.57 -14.15
CA LEU A 19 4.06 -12.88 -13.87
C LEU A 19 3.11 -12.48 -15.00
N ASN A 20 3.52 -11.59 -15.91
CA ASN A 20 2.67 -11.03 -16.97
C ASN A 20 1.32 -10.54 -16.43
N TYR A 21 1.35 -9.78 -15.33
CA TYR A 21 0.16 -9.46 -14.55
C TYR A 21 -0.92 -8.65 -15.29
N GLY A 22 -0.59 -7.94 -16.37
CA GLY A 22 -1.59 -7.28 -17.23
C GLY A 22 -2.55 -8.28 -17.89
N THR A 23 -2.20 -9.56 -17.97
CA THR A 23 -3.12 -10.62 -18.43
C THR A 23 -4.33 -10.79 -17.52
N LEU A 24 -4.27 -10.35 -16.26
CA LEU A 24 -5.40 -10.37 -15.33
C LEU A 24 -6.55 -9.48 -15.81
N CYS A 25 -6.23 -8.38 -16.47
CA CYS A 25 -7.22 -7.44 -17.03
C CYS A 25 -8.06 -8.06 -18.17
N LYS A 26 -7.72 -9.27 -18.63
CA LYS A 26 -8.51 -10.04 -19.60
C LYS A 26 -9.61 -10.88 -18.94
N LEU A 27 -9.62 -11.00 -17.62
CA LEU A 27 -10.64 -11.73 -16.87
C LEU A 27 -11.86 -10.83 -16.69
N ASP A 28 -13.07 -11.38 -16.83
CA ASP A 28 -14.34 -10.64 -16.72
C ASP A 28 -14.43 -9.75 -15.48
N ARG A 29 -13.85 -10.20 -14.36
CA ARG A 29 -13.83 -9.48 -13.09
C ARG A 29 -13.02 -8.17 -13.13
N TYR A 30 -12.07 -8.03 -14.05
CA TYR A 30 -11.09 -6.94 -14.08
C TYR A 30 -11.09 -6.18 -15.42
N LEU A 31 -12.13 -6.33 -16.24
CA LEU A 31 -12.22 -5.71 -17.57
C LEU A 31 -12.22 -4.17 -17.55
N ASP A 32 -12.60 -3.57 -16.42
CA ASP A 32 -12.59 -2.11 -16.22
C ASP A 32 -11.19 -1.57 -15.90
N LEU A 33 -10.17 -2.43 -15.83
CA LEU A 33 -8.78 -2.09 -15.53
C LEU A 33 -7.89 -2.42 -16.72
N ASP A 34 -6.76 -1.74 -16.83
CA ASP A 34 -5.68 -2.03 -17.76
C ASP A 34 -4.33 -2.11 -17.04
N GLU A 35 -3.30 -2.56 -17.75
CA GLU A 35 -1.95 -2.72 -17.18
C GLU A 35 -1.38 -1.39 -16.67
N ASP A 36 -1.65 -0.28 -17.35
CA ASP A 36 -1.18 1.06 -16.94
C ASP A 36 -1.82 1.48 -15.61
N THR A 37 -3.08 1.13 -15.38
CA THR A 37 -3.76 1.35 -14.09
C THR A 37 -3.15 0.49 -12.98
N LEU A 38 -2.74 -0.76 -13.29
CA LEU A 38 -2.00 -1.59 -12.34
C LEU A 38 -0.62 -1.00 -12.03
N ASP A 39 0.09 -0.51 -13.05
CA ASP A 39 1.41 0.13 -12.89
C ASP A 39 1.31 1.35 -11.97
N MET A 40 0.30 2.19 -12.22
CA MET A 40 0.04 3.38 -11.42
C MET A 40 -0.18 3.03 -9.94
N LEU A 41 -0.96 1.99 -9.65
CA LEU A 41 -1.19 1.53 -8.27
C LEU A 41 0.12 1.14 -7.58
N VAL A 42 1.02 0.43 -8.28
CA VAL A 42 2.33 0.03 -7.74
C VAL A 42 3.20 1.25 -7.45
N SER A 43 3.33 2.17 -8.41
CA SER A 43 4.16 3.37 -8.23
C SER A 43 3.61 4.29 -7.14
N GLU A 44 2.29 4.44 -7.01
CA GLU A 44 1.68 5.20 -5.92
C GLU A 44 1.86 4.51 -4.56
N ALA A 45 1.81 3.18 -4.50
CA ALA A 45 2.11 2.44 -3.27
C ALA A 45 3.56 2.65 -2.83
N ILE A 46 4.52 2.65 -3.76
CA ILE A 46 5.93 2.94 -3.49
C ILE A 46 6.11 4.35 -2.95
N LYS A 47 5.47 5.35 -3.58
CA LYS A 47 5.52 6.75 -3.13
C LYS A 47 4.93 6.92 -1.75
N PHE A 48 3.78 6.30 -1.49
CA PHE A 48 3.12 6.36 -0.20
C PHE A 48 3.97 5.72 0.90
N ALA A 49 4.52 4.53 0.64
CA ALA A 49 5.41 3.84 1.55
C ALA A 49 6.63 4.71 1.91
N LYS A 50 7.33 5.28 0.93
CA LYS A 50 8.49 6.15 1.16
C LYS A 50 8.14 7.48 1.83
N GLY A 51 7.05 8.12 1.44
CA GLY A 51 6.72 9.49 1.84
C GLY A 51 5.97 9.58 3.16
N VAL A 52 5.14 8.57 3.46
CA VAL A 52 4.22 8.60 4.60
C VAL A 52 4.59 7.56 5.64
N LEU A 53 4.93 6.33 5.24
CA LEU A 53 5.13 5.23 6.19
C LEU A 53 6.56 5.14 6.73
N ASP A 54 7.59 5.21 5.87
CA ASP A 54 9.01 5.12 6.29
C ASP A 54 9.38 6.13 7.40
N PRO A 55 8.91 7.39 7.39
CA PRO A 55 9.16 8.31 8.50
C PRO A 55 8.58 7.86 9.85
N LEU A 56 7.52 7.05 9.86
CA LEU A 56 6.87 6.59 11.08
C LEU A 56 7.72 5.61 11.87
N GLN A 57 8.67 4.91 11.25
CA GLN A 57 9.55 3.98 11.95
C GLN A 57 10.35 4.70 13.04
N GLU A 58 11.03 5.77 12.66
CA GLU A 58 11.84 6.59 13.58
C GLU A 58 10.98 7.31 14.63
N ILE A 59 9.78 7.76 14.23
CA ILE A 59 8.82 8.37 15.17
C ILE A 59 8.35 7.34 16.20
N GLY A 60 7.94 6.16 15.74
CA GLY A 60 7.45 5.08 16.59
C GLY A 60 8.49 4.59 17.58
N GLU A 61 9.75 4.45 17.16
CA GLU A 61 10.85 4.07 18.04
C GLU A 61 11.12 5.11 19.14
N ARG A 62 11.05 6.40 18.80
CA ARG A 62 11.27 7.50 19.76
C ARG A 62 10.13 7.67 20.76
N TRP A 63 8.89 7.52 20.30
CA TRP A 63 7.70 7.77 21.13
C TRP A 63 7.28 6.55 21.96
N GLY A 64 7.39 5.36 21.38
CA GLY A 64 6.79 4.15 21.93
C GLY A 64 5.27 4.22 22.01
N VAL A 65 4.71 3.30 22.80
CA VAL A 65 3.27 3.18 23.04
C VAL A 65 3.01 3.34 24.54
N VAL A 66 2.01 4.15 24.90
CA VAL A 66 1.63 4.40 26.29
C VAL A 66 0.24 3.83 26.55
N PHE A 67 0.09 3.12 27.67
CA PHE A 67 -1.21 2.70 28.16
C PHE A 67 -1.58 3.52 29.40
N GLU A 68 -2.63 4.33 29.29
CA GLU A 68 -3.08 5.20 30.38
C GLU A 68 -4.61 5.28 30.40
N ASN A 69 -5.22 5.16 31.58
CA ASN A 69 -6.67 5.29 31.79
C ASN A 69 -7.52 4.42 30.84
N GLY A 70 -7.07 3.19 30.56
CA GLY A 70 -7.77 2.25 29.67
C GLY A 70 -7.61 2.55 28.18
N LYS A 71 -6.74 3.48 27.80
CA LYS A 71 -6.47 3.85 26.41
C LYS A 71 -5.03 3.54 26.02
N VAL A 72 -4.84 3.10 24.78
CA VAL A 72 -3.53 2.95 24.15
C VAL A 72 -3.27 4.17 23.28
N LEU A 73 -2.16 4.85 23.53
CA LEU A 73 -1.73 6.06 22.84
C LEU A 73 -0.42 5.79 22.09
N CYS A 74 -0.32 6.31 20.87
CA CYS A 74 0.90 6.35 20.07
C CYS A 74 1.12 7.78 19.56
N ALA A 75 2.23 8.01 18.86
CA ALA A 75 2.52 9.31 18.27
C ALA A 75 1.37 9.76 17.32
N PRO A 76 0.92 11.03 17.38
CA PRO A 76 -0.19 11.54 16.56
C PRO A 76 -0.06 11.26 15.06
N GLU A 77 1.16 11.23 14.54
CA GLU A 77 1.50 11.00 13.13
C GLU A 77 1.00 9.64 12.63
N PHE A 78 0.94 8.62 13.50
CA PHE A 78 0.33 7.32 13.13
C PHE A 78 -1.16 7.45 12.84
N LYS A 79 -1.87 8.30 13.58
CA LYS A 79 -3.30 8.56 13.35
C LYS A 79 -3.50 9.32 12.04
N GLU A 80 -2.65 10.30 11.75
CA GLU A 80 -2.69 11.06 10.50
C GLU A 80 -2.40 10.15 9.29
N ALA A 81 -1.35 9.33 9.37
CA ALA A 81 -1.01 8.37 8.35
C ALA A 81 -2.12 7.32 8.14
N PHE A 82 -2.72 6.79 9.21
CA PHE A 82 -3.84 5.83 9.09
C PHE A 82 -5.07 6.47 8.45
N LYS A 83 -5.37 7.73 8.78
CA LYS A 83 -6.46 8.47 8.15
C LYS A 83 -6.18 8.63 6.65
N LEU A 84 -4.99 9.09 6.27
CA LEU A 84 -4.59 9.24 4.88
C LEU A 84 -4.58 7.88 4.14
N TYR A 85 -4.18 6.81 4.82
CA TYR A 85 -4.21 5.44 4.28
C TYR A 85 -5.64 5.00 3.91
N GLY A 86 -6.62 5.37 4.73
CA GLY A 86 -8.04 5.19 4.47
C GLY A 86 -8.57 6.09 3.35
N GLU A 87 -8.22 7.38 3.35
CA GLU A 87 -8.66 8.37 2.35
C GLU A 87 -8.13 8.04 0.94
N ASN A 88 -6.90 7.53 0.85
CA ASN A 88 -6.32 7.03 -0.41
C ASN A 88 -6.85 5.63 -0.79
N GLY A 89 -7.72 5.04 0.05
CA GLY A 89 -8.44 3.79 -0.22
C GLY A 89 -7.60 2.51 -0.16
N TRP A 90 -6.38 2.57 0.38
CA TRP A 90 -5.50 1.40 0.50
C TRP A 90 -6.11 0.26 1.32
N THR A 91 -6.95 0.58 2.31
CA THR A 91 -7.68 -0.42 3.13
C THR A 91 -8.61 -1.32 2.31
N ALA A 92 -9.07 -0.85 1.14
CA ALA A 92 -10.06 -1.52 0.31
C ALA A 92 -9.64 -1.65 -1.17
N ALA A 93 -8.36 -1.48 -1.48
CA ALA A 93 -7.84 -1.47 -2.86
C ALA A 93 -8.28 -2.70 -3.67
N VAL A 94 -8.16 -3.91 -3.10
CA VAL A 94 -8.55 -5.17 -3.78
C VAL A 94 -9.94 -5.68 -3.38
N ARG A 95 -10.75 -4.85 -2.72
CA ARG A 95 -12.09 -5.24 -2.28
C ARG A 95 -13.11 -4.98 -3.37
N ASP A 96 -14.24 -5.65 -3.23
CA ASP A 96 -15.36 -5.59 -4.18
C ASP A 96 -15.93 -4.17 -4.25
N THR A 97 -16.10 -3.66 -5.48
CA THR A 97 -16.63 -2.31 -5.74
C THR A 97 -18.05 -2.15 -5.23
N LYS A 98 -18.84 -3.23 -5.16
CA LYS A 98 -20.18 -3.23 -4.57
C LYS A 98 -20.20 -2.73 -3.12
N TYR A 99 -19.12 -2.94 -2.37
CA TYR A 99 -18.98 -2.53 -0.98
C TYR A 99 -18.00 -1.36 -0.78
N GLY A 100 -17.70 -0.62 -1.86
CA GLY A 100 -16.81 0.54 -1.82
C GLY A 100 -15.32 0.22 -1.93
N GLY A 101 -14.95 -0.99 -2.37
CA GLY A 101 -13.58 -1.31 -2.75
C GLY A 101 -13.19 -0.73 -4.12
N GLN A 102 -11.90 -0.76 -4.44
CA GLN A 102 -11.40 -0.25 -5.74
C GLN A 102 -11.34 -1.33 -6.83
N GLY A 103 -11.57 -2.61 -6.51
CA GLY A 103 -11.70 -3.67 -7.51
C GLY A 103 -10.40 -4.23 -8.10
N PHE A 104 -9.23 -3.81 -7.60
CA PHE A 104 -7.95 -4.30 -8.11
C PHE A 104 -7.77 -5.81 -7.95
N PRO A 105 -6.99 -6.48 -8.83
CA PRO A 105 -6.69 -7.89 -8.70
C PRO A 105 -6.12 -8.25 -7.33
N HIS A 106 -6.55 -9.39 -6.76
CA HIS A 106 -6.20 -9.75 -5.37
C HIS A 106 -4.68 -9.80 -5.13
N MET A 107 -3.89 -10.19 -6.13
CA MET A 107 -2.42 -10.22 -6.01
C MET A 107 -1.81 -8.84 -5.75
N MET A 108 -2.45 -7.76 -6.19
CA MET A 108 -1.98 -6.39 -5.93
C MET A 108 -1.92 -6.08 -4.44
N ARG A 109 -2.73 -6.76 -3.62
CA ARG A 109 -2.65 -6.64 -2.15
C ARG A 109 -1.31 -7.11 -1.61
N ILE A 110 -0.70 -8.13 -2.21
CA ILE A 110 0.62 -8.62 -1.78
C ILE A 110 1.66 -7.53 -2.04
N VAL A 111 1.66 -6.94 -3.24
CA VAL A 111 2.59 -5.87 -3.62
C VAL A 111 2.42 -4.65 -2.71
N ILE A 112 1.17 -4.19 -2.53
CA ILE A 112 0.87 -3.07 -1.63
C ILE A 112 1.37 -3.37 -0.23
N ASN A 113 0.99 -4.52 0.34
CA ASN A 113 1.34 -4.86 1.71
C ASN A 113 2.84 -5.00 1.92
N ASP A 114 3.57 -5.59 0.98
CA ASP A 114 5.02 -5.73 1.06
C ASP A 114 5.71 -4.36 1.19
N LEU A 115 5.27 -3.39 0.37
CA LEU A 115 5.73 -2.00 0.44
C LEU A 115 5.36 -1.33 1.77
N MET A 116 4.11 -1.52 2.24
CA MET A 116 3.64 -0.89 3.47
C MET A 116 4.21 -1.51 4.75
N TYR A 117 4.66 -2.77 4.71
CA TYR A 117 5.30 -3.45 5.83
C TYR A 117 6.80 -3.23 5.87
N GLY A 118 7.42 -3.09 4.69
CA GLY A 118 8.85 -2.82 4.57
C GLY A 118 9.23 -1.38 4.87
N ALA A 119 8.32 -0.44 4.62
CA ALA A 119 8.45 0.96 5.03
C ALA A 119 8.12 1.15 6.49
#